data_AF-A0A0F9MI50-F1
#
_entry.id   AF-A0A0F9MI50-F1
#
_cell.length_a   1.000
_cell.length_b   1.000
_cell.length_c   1.000
_cell.angle_alpha   90.00
_cell.angle_beta   90.00
_cell.angle_gamma   90.00
#
_symmetry.space_group_name_H-M   'P 1'
#
loop_
_entity.id
_entity.type
_entity.pdbx_description
1 polymer ?
#
loop_
_entity_poly.entity_id
_entity_poly.type
_entity_poly.pdbx_seq_one_letter_code
_entity_poly.pdbx_strand_id
1 'polypeptide(L)'
;MGDLVDVPVRGIRNTTQHEAHLSLWRGLIDARLVLPVLPDVQLAAPAPPPEALPYVEPPPDTYTQFFDGYRAAHGQYPEERIDAMIQCESSWRLDPGGSHLGLSQFDPGTWATVSAITGFADPYNAFHQGWNTATWASLVDPGTSAGWPLCWHAIEW
;
A
#
# COMPACT_ATOMS: atom_id res chain seq x y z
N MET A 1 15.20 39.86 38.55
CA MET A 1 15.55 41.08 37.79
C MET A 1 16.38 40.63 36.61
N GLY A 2 15.82 40.75 35.41
CA GLY A 2 16.41 40.24 34.18
C GLY A 2 15.31 39.78 33.22
N ASP A 3 14.43 40.71 32.86
CA ASP A 3 13.35 40.55 31.89
C ASP A 3 13.90 40.18 30.51
N LEU A 4 13.49 39.01 30.00
CA LEU A 4 13.59 38.65 28.59
C LEU A 4 12.30 39.09 27.93
N VAL A 5 12.36 40.25 27.29
CA VAL A 5 11.25 40.89 26.59
C VAL A 5 11.12 40.29 25.20
N ASP A 6 9.88 39.95 24.87
CA ASP A 6 9.31 39.56 23.58
C ASP A 6 9.95 40.21 22.33
N VAL A 7 10.21 39.39 21.32
CA VAL A 7 10.43 39.81 19.94
C VAL A 7 9.29 39.24 19.07
N PRO A 8 8.47 40.09 18.42
CA PRO A 8 7.30 39.62 17.67
C PRO A 8 7.70 39.03 16.31
N VAL A 9 7.35 37.76 16.10
CA VAL A 9 7.41 37.11 14.79
C VAL A 9 6.24 37.59 13.93
N ARG A 10 6.57 38.43 12.94
CA ARG A 10 5.67 38.88 11.86
C ARG A 10 5.14 37.68 11.08
N GLY A 11 3.81 37.52 11.10
CA GLY A 11 3.09 36.62 10.22
C GLY A 11 3.14 37.09 8.76
N ILE A 12 3.60 36.23 7.86
CA ILE A 12 3.49 36.41 6.42
C ILE A 12 2.35 35.51 5.95
N ARG A 13 1.15 36.09 5.80
CA ARG A 13 0.04 35.48 5.06
C ARG A 13 0.30 35.75 3.58
N ASN A 14 0.49 34.71 2.79
CA ASN A 14 0.63 34.82 1.35
C ASN A 14 -0.41 33.92 0.69
N THR A 15 -1.55 34.48 0.27
CA THR A 15 -2.40 33.96 -0.81
C THR A 15 -3.52 34.96 -1.11
N THR A 16 -3.30 35.78 -2.14
CA THR A 16 -4.37 36.53 -2.81
C THR A 16 -4.11 36.41 -4.30
N GLN A 17 -4.77 35.45 -4.95
CA GLN A 17 -5.01 35.49 -6.40
C GLN A 17 -6.33 34.78 -6.66
N HIS A 18 -7.42 35.55 -6.55
CA HIS A 18 -8.68 35.27 -7.21
C HIS A 18 -8.79 36.24 -8.38
N GLU A 19 -9.24 35.68 -9.51
CA GLU A 19 -9.83 36.36 -10.67
C GLU A 19 -8.88 37.15 -11.57
N ALA A 20 -8.72 36.69 -12.82
CA ALA A 20 -9.53 37.22 -13.93
C ALA A 20 -9.10 36.57 -15.27
N HIS A 21 -9.95 36.78 -16.29
CA HIS A 21 -9.70 36.60 -17.73
C HIS A 21 -9.90 35.17 -18.29
N LEU A 22 -10.78 34.86 -19.25
CA LEU A 22 -11.52 35.68 -20.23
C LEU A 22 -12.80 34.96 -20.66
N SER A 23 -13.91 35.65 -20.48
CA SER A 23 -15.13 35.51 -21.28
C SER A 23 -14.92 36.25 -22.59
N LEU A 24 -15.02 35.55 -23.71
CA LEU A 24 -15.26 36.10 -25.04
C LEU A 24 -15.70 34.90 -25.87
N TRP A 25 -16.91 34.93 -26.44
CA TRP A 25 -17.30 34.40 -27.76
C TRP A 25 -18.84 34.45 -27.84
N ARG A 26 -19.36 35.64 -28.21
CA ARG A 26 -20.69 35.79 -28.80
C ARG A 26 -20.48 36.18 -30.26
N GLY A 27 -20.72 35.24 -31.17
CA GLY A 27 -20.80 35.48 -32.61
C GLY A 27 -22.05 34.83 -33.15
N LEU A 28 -23.06 35.65 -33.43
CA LEU A 28 -24.26 35.30 -34.21
C LEU A 28 -23.83 35.02 -35.67
N ILE A 29 -24.21 33.86 -36.22
CA ILE A 29 -24.33 33.69 -37.67
C ILE A 29 -25.66 33.02 -38.00
N ASP A 30 -26.38 33.75 -38.83
CA ASP A 30 -27.64 33.49 -39.53
C ASP A 30 -27.57 32.18 -40.33
N ALA A 31 -28.48 31.23 -40.08
CA ALA A 31 -28.52 29.95 -40.77
C ALA A 31 -29.60 29.95 -41.87
N ARG A 32 -29.25 30.41 -43.08
CA ARG A 32 -29.98 30.06 -44.30
C ARG A 32 -29.40 28.79 -44.89
N LEU A 33 -30.15 27.69 -44.72
CA LEU A 33 -29.85 26.36 -45.22
C LEU A 33 -29.89 26.32 -46.76
N VAL A 34 -28.73 26.13 -47.39
CA VAL A 34 -28.59 25.53 -48.72
C VAL A 34 -27.77 24.27 -48.51
N LEU A 35 -28.38 23.09 -48.68
CA LEU A 35 -27.69 21.80 -48.54
C LEU A 35 -26.86 21.51 -49.79
N PRO A 36 -25.53 21.39 -49.71
CA PRO A 36 -24.76 20.78 -50.79
C PRO A 36 -24.96 19.25 -50.77
N VAL A 37 -25.17 18.66 -51.94
CA VAL A 37 -25.11 17.20 -52.14
C VAL A 37 -23.68 16.74 -51.84
N LEU A 38 -23.51 15.91 -50.81
CA LEU A 38 -22.22 15.32 -50.44
C LEU A 38 -21.89 14.16 -51.39
N PRO A 39 -20.65 14.02 -51.87
CA PRO A 39 -20.22 12.83 -52.60
C PRO A 39 -20.18 11.61 -51.69
N ASP A 40 -20.38 10.43 -52.27
CA ASP A 40 -20.32 9.12 -51.59
C ASP A 40 -19.05 9.00 -50.73
N VAL A 41 -19.23 9.03 -49.41
CA VAL A 41 -18.16 8.79 -48.44
C VAL A 41 -17.87 7.30 -48.47
N GLN A 42 -16.77 6.90 -49.12
CA GLN A 42 -16.23 5.55 -48.94
C GLN A 42 -15.83 5.36 -47.48
N LEU A 43 -16.52 4.46 -46.76
CA LEU A 43 -16.12 4.00 -45.44
C LEU A 43 -14.70 3.41 -45.53
N ALA A 44 -13.72 4.10 -44.95
CA ALA A 44 -12.40 3.53 -44.77
C ALA A 44 -12.50 2.27 -43.89
N ALA A 45 -11.79 1.21 -44.28
CA ALA A 45 -11.71 -0.02 -43.49
C ALA A 45 -11.16 0.29 -42.07
N PRO A 46 -11.62 -0.41 -41.02
CA PRO A 46 -11.15 -0.18 -39.66
C PRO A 46 -9.64 -0.43 -39.58
N ALA A 47 -8.92 0.50 -38.94
CA ALA A 47 -7.51 0.35 -38.67
C ALA A 47 -7.25 -0.95 -37.86
N PRO A 48 -6.12 -1.64 -38.09
CA PRO A 48 -5.76 -2.80 -37.27
C PRO A 48 -5.65 -2.36 -35.80
N PRO A 49 -6.02 -3.24 -34.85
CA PRO A 49 -5.92 -2.94 -33.43
C PRO A 49 -4.47 -2.60 -33.08
N PRO A 50 -4.24 -1.63 -32.17
CA PRO A 50 -2.89 -1.30 -31.73
C PRO A 50 -2.21 -2.56 -31.17
N GLU A 51 -0.94 -2.78 -31.54
CA GLU A 51 -0.11 -3.84 -30.97
C GLU A 51 -0.18 -3.76 -29.43
N ALA A 52 -0.63 -4.85 -28.81
CA ALA A 52 -0.76 -4.93 -27.36
C ALA A 52 0.63 -4.77 -26.75
N LEU A 53 0.77 -3.79 -25.85
CA LEU A 53 1.98 -3.66 -25.03
C LEU A 53 2.21 -4.96 -24.25
N PRO A 54 3.47 -5.32 -23.96
CA PRO A 54 3.77 -6.48 -23.12
C PRO A 54 3.02 -6.35 -21.80
N TYR A 55 2.23 -7.39 -21.48
CA TYR A 55 1.54 -7.49 -20.20
C TYR A 55 2.57 -7.65 -19.08
N VAL A 56 2.60 -6.69 -18.15
CA VAL A 56 3.36 -6.79 -16.91
C VAL A 56 2.38 -7.28 -15.85
N GLU A 57 2.70 -8.41 -15.22
CA GLU A 57 1.88 -8.95 -14.13
C GLU A 57 1.91 -7.97 -12.94
N PRO A 58 0.76 -7.64 -12.33
CA PRO A 58 0.75 -6.81 -11.14
C PRO A 58 1.55 -7.48 -10.01
N PRO A 59 2.22 -6.71 -9.14
CA PRO A 59 2.93 -7.30 -8.02
C PRO A 59 1.96 -8.10 -7.14
N PRO A 60 2.40 -9.23 -6.57
CA PRO A 60 1.57 -10.07 -5.70
C PRO A 60 1.01 -9.27 -4.52
N ASP A 61 -0.18 -9.63 -4.04
CA ASP A 61 -0.78 -8.99 -2.87
C ASP A 61 0.01 -9.29 -1.57
N THR A 62 -0.31 -8.55 -0.50
CA THR A 62 0.31 -8.69 0.83
C THR A 62 0.26 -10.13 1.35
N TYR A 63 -0.85 -10.83 1.13
CA TYR A 63 -1.06 -12.20 1.60
C TYR A 63 -0.09 -13.15 0.90
N THR A 64 -0.02 -13.05 -0.43
CA THR A 64 0.85 -13.87 -1.28
C THR A 64 2.32 -13.62 -0.95
N GLN A 65 2.75 -12.37 -0.87
CA GLN A 65 4.13 -12.01 -0.52
C GLN A 65 4.53 -12.52 0.86
N PHE A 66 3.64 -12.42 1.85
CA PHE A 66 3.89 -12.93 3.18
C PHE A 66 4.16 -14.43 3.16
N PHE A 67 3.28 -15.22 2.53
CA PHE A 67 3.49 -16.66 2.48
C PHE A 67 4.66 -17.09 1.59
N ASP A 68 5.00 -16.32 0.56
CA ASP A 68 6.24 -16.55 -0.19
C ASP A 68 7.47 -16.40 0.71
N GLY A 69 7.51 -15.38 1.58
CA GLY A 69 8.56 -15.20 2.58
C GLY A 69 8.59 -16.31 3.62
N TYR A 70 7.41 -16.69 4.14
CA TYR A 70 7.26 -17.77 5.12
C TYR A 70 7.79 -19.11 4.58
N ARG A 71 7.44 -19.45 3.34
CA ARG A 71 7.93 -20.67 2.66
C ARG A 71 9.43 -20.59 2.37
N ALA A 72 9.92 -19.44 1.93
CA ALA A 72 11.33 -19.25 1.61
C ALA A 72 12.24 -19.42 2.85
N ALA A 73 11.72 -19.10 4.04
CA ALA A 73 12.36 -19.35 5.33
C ALA A 73 12.15 -20.79 5.87
N HIS A 74 11.53 -21.68 5.10
CA HIS A 74 11.18 -23.05 5.52
C HIS A 74 10.31 -23.11 6.78
N GLY A 75 9.27 -22.27 6.85
CA GLY A 75 8.33 -22.22 7.97
C GLY A 75 7.82 -23.60 8.40
N GLN A 76 7.89 -23.88 9.70
CA GLN A 76 7.71 -25.22 10.26
C GLN A 76 6.24 -25.59 10.54
N TYR A 77 5.37 -24.59 10.65
CA TYR A 77 3.95 -24.77 10.97
C TYR A 77 3.08 -24.64 9.73
N PRO A 78 1.89 -25.27 9.72
CA PRO A 78 0.97 -25.17 8.59
C PRO A 78 0.55 -23.72 8.32
N GLU A 79 0.45 -23.35 7.04
CA GLU A 79 0.12 -21.97 6.61
C GLU A 79 -1.24 -21.53 7.14
N GLU A 80 -2.22 -22.43 7.26
CA GLU A 80 -3.54 -22.13 7.81
C GLU A 80 -3.51 -21.69 9.28
N ARG A 81 -2.54 -22.18 10.06
CA ARG A 81 -2.34 -21.72 11.46
C ARG A 81 -1.77 -20.31 11.46
N ILE A 82 -0.79 -20.07 10.60
CA ILE A 82 -0.17 -18.76 10.48
C ILE A 82 -1.19 -17.74 9.98
N ASP A 83 -2.01 -18.09 8.99
CA ASP A 83 -3.08 -17.24 8.47
C ASP A 83 -4.06 -16.84 9.59
N ALA A 84 -4.56 -17.82 10.35
CA ALA A 84 -5.45 -17.55 11.48
C ALA A 84 -4.81 -16.63 12.53
N MET A 85 -3.52 -16.82 12.82
CA MET A 85 -2.76 -15.97 13.73
C MET A 85 -2.64 -14.53 13.19
N ILE A 86 -2.26 -14.33 11.91
CA ILE A 86 -2.16 -13.00 11.29
C ILE A 86 -3.52 -12.31 11.25
N GLN A 87 -4.57 -13.04 10.94
CA GLN A 87 -5.94 -12.52 10.94
C GLN A 87 -6.33 -12.01 12.33
N CYS A 88 -5.96 -12.71 13.41
CA CYS A 88 -6.17 -12.29 14.78
C CYS A 88 -5.30 -11.08 15.17
N GLU A 89 -4.03 -11.08 14.80
CA GLU A 89 -3.05 -10.05 15.19
C GLU A 89 -3.31 -8.70 14.50
N SER A 90 -3.51 -8.71 13.18
CA SER A 90 -3.56 -7.48 12.38
C SER A 90 -4.77 -7.39 11.44
N SER A 91 -5.57 -8.46 11.34
CA SER A 91 -6.60 -8.58 10.28
C SER A 91 -6.01 -8.30 8.88
N TRP A 92 -4.79 -8.80 8.65
CA TRP A 92 -4.02 -8.61 7.42
C TRP A 92 -3.72 -7.15 7.04
N ARG A 93 -3.77 -6.23 8.02
CA ARG A 93 -3.36 -4.84 7.83
C ARG A 93 -1.87 -4.73 8.14
N LEU A 94 -1.07 -4.36 7.14
CA LEU A 94 0.38 -4.23 7.28
C LEU A 94 0.79 -3.19 8.33
N ASP A 95 0.00 -2.12 8.48
CA ASP A 95 0.15 -1.15 9.56
C ASP A 95 -1.22 -0.96 10.22
N PRO A 96 -1.57 -1.79 11.22
CA PRO A 96 -2.81 -1.63 11.95
C PRO A 96 -2.73 -0.47 12.97
N GLY A 97 -1.56 0.15 13.12
CA GLY A 97 -1.24 1.09 14.19
C GLY A 97 -0.90 0.39 15.53
N GLY A 98 -0.43 1.17 16.51
CA GLY A 98 -0.08 0.68 17.85
C GLY A 98 1.44 0.64 18.11
N SER A 99 1.86 -0.15 19.10
CA SER A 99 3.27 -0.29 19.51
C SER A 99 3.98 -1.49 18.89
N HIS A 100 3.25 -2.36 18.20
CA HIS A 100 3.76 -3.58 17.57
C HIS A 100 3.91 -3.38 16.06
N LEU A 101 4.74 -4.21 15.42
CA LEU A 101 5.15 -4.01 14.04
C LEU A 101 4.56 -5.07 13.11
N GLY A 102 3.85 -4.60 12.08
CA GLY A 102 3.52 -5.40 10.90
C GLY A 102 2.40 -6.41 11.07
N LEU A 103 2.35 -7.34 10.11
CA LEU A 103 1.30 -8.36 10.00
C LEU A 103 1.25 -9.30 11.21
N SER A 104 2.42 -9.71 11.71
CA SER A 104 2.53 -10.58 12.88
C SER A 104 2.66 -9.81 14.19
N GLN A 105 2.47 -8.49 14.20
CA GLN A 105 2.49 -7.67 15.43
C GLN A 105 3.71 -7.96 16.32
N PHE A 106 4.90 -7.96 15.74
CA PHE A 106 6.12 -8.15 16.52
C PHE A 106 6.32 -7.03 17.54
N ASP A 107 6.71 -7.38 18.78
CA ASP A 107 7.31 -6.40 19.68
C ASP A 107 8.56 -5.79 19.01
N PRO A 108 8.83 -4.48 19.14
CA PRO A 108 9.97 -3.84 18.48
C PRO A 108 11.33 -4.47 18.82
N GLY A 109 11.52 -4.95 20.06
CA GLY A 109 12.75 -5.63 20.46
C GLY A 109 12.89 -7.01 19.80
N THR A 110 11.78 -7.74 19.67
CA THR A 110 11.75 -9.02 18.95
C THR A 110 12.00 -8.81 17.46
N TRP A 111 11.35 -7.81 16.83
CA TRP A 111 11.58 -7.47 15.43
C TRP A 111 13.05 -7.14 15.15
N ALA A 112 13.66 -6.30 15.98
CA ALA A 112 15.07 -5.95 15.86
C ALA A 112 15.98 -7.19 15.97
N THR A 113 15.65 -8.10 16.88
CA THR A 113 16.41 -9.35 17.09
C THR A 113 16.31 -10.27 15.87
N VAL A 114 15.10 -10.60 15.42
CA VAL A 114 14.91 -11.52 14.29
C VAL A 114 15.42 -10.92 12.97
N SER A 115 15.22 -9.62 12.76
CA SER A 115 15.75 -8.91 11.58
C SER A 115 17.27 -8.91 11.54
N ALA A 116 17.94 -8.86 12.70
CA ALA A 116 19.39 -8.99 12.77
C ALA A 116 19.88 -10.40 12.43
N ILE A 117 19.08 -11.44 12.73
CA ILE A 117 19.37 -12.83 12.37
C ILE A 117 19.20 -13.06 10.87
N THR A 118 18.14 -12.53 10.28
CA THR A 118 17.73 -12.85 8.90
C THR A 118 18.26 -11.86 7.86
N GLY A 119 18.57 -10.62 8.27
CA GLY A 119 18.87 -9.50 7.37
C GLY A 119 17.63 -8.81 6.78
N PHE A 120 16.42 -9.33 7.04
CA PHE A 120 15.17 -8.78 6.53
C PHE A 120 14.59 -7.75 7.51
N ALA A 121 14.99 -6.48 7.35
CA ALA A 121 14.75 -5.44 8.35
C ALA A 121 13.56 -4.49 8.08
N ASP A 122 13.01 -4.47 6.86
CA ASP A 122 11.85 -3.63 6.52
C ASP A 122 10.53 -4.24 7.04
N PRO A 123 9.87 -3.65 8.06
CA PRO A 123 8.62 -4.16 8.61
C PRO A 123 7.40 -3.90 7.71
N TYR A 124 7.54 -3.08 6.67
CA TYR A 124 6.46 -2.80 5.71
C TYR A 124 6.61 -3.65 4.43
N ASN A 125 7.59 -4.54 4.40
CA ASN A 125 7.72 -5.52 3.34
C ASN A 125 7.08 -6.86 3.79
N ALA A 126 6.01 -7.28 3.11
CA ALA A 126 5.26 -8.47 3.49
C ALA A 126 6.11 -9.76 3.40
N PHE A 127 7.01 -9.86 2.43
CA PHE A 127 7.94 -10.99 2.32
C PHE A 127 8.88 -11.05 3.54
N HIS A 128 9.42 -9.92 3.97
CA HIS A 128 10.27 -9.84 5.16
C HIS A 128 9.50 -10.27 6.41
N GLN A 129 8.24 -9.83 6.53
CA GLN A 129 7.35 -10.25 7.62
C GLN A 129 7.19 -11.76 7.65
N GLY A 130 6.84 -12.38 6.51
CA GLY A 130 6.70 -13.83 6.41
C GLY A 130 7.97 -14.58 6.80
N TRP A 131 9.12 -14.12 6.31
CA TRP A 131 10.41 -14.72 6.62
C TRP A 131 10.75 -14.64 8.11
N ASN A 132 10.59 -13.46 8.71
CA ASN A 132 10.86 -13.23 10.12
C ASN A 132 9.89 -14.01 11.01
N THR A 133 8.62 -14.14 10.63
CA THR A 133 7.63 -14.95 11.34
C THR A 133 8.01 -16.43 11.35
N ALA A 134 8.35 -16.99 10.18
CA ALA A 134 8.85 -18.36 10.09
C ALA A 134 10.11 -18.59 10.95
N THR A 135 11.07 -17.67 10.86
CA THR A 135 12.33 -17.75 11.60
C THR A 135 12.08 -17.67 13.10
N TRP A 136 11.33 -16.68 13.58
CA TRP A 136 11.06 -16.52 15.00
C TRP A 136 10.28 -17.71 15.56
N ALA A 137 9.25 -18.18 14.84
CA ALA A 137 8.48 -19.34 15.24
C ALA A 137 9.34 -20.63 15.35
N SER A 138 10.47 -20.71 14.65
CA SER A 138 11.42 -21.83 14.80
C SER A 138 12.36 -21.72 16.01
N LEU A 139 12.49 -20.51 16.59
CA LEU A 139 13.42 -20.22 17.70
C LEU A 139 12.74 -20.28 19.07
N VAL A 140 11.43 -20.13 19.12
CA VAL A 140 10.63 -20.05 20.35
C VAL A 140 9.44 -21.00 20.30
N ASP A 141 8.78 -21.21 21.43
CA ASP A 141 7.43 -21.77 21.43
C ASP A 141 6.43 -20.66 21.09
N PRO A 142 5.79 -20.67 19.90
CA PRO A 142 4.95 -19.57 19.44
C PRO A 142 3.68 -19.35 20.27
N GLY A 143 3.23 -20.38 21.03
CA GLY A 143 2.06 -20.28 21.91
C GLY A 143 2.34 -19.63 23.26
N THR A 144 3.58 -19.19 23.50
CA THR A 144 3.99 -18.57 24.77
C THR A 144 4.14 -17.06 24.64
N SER A 145 4.43 -16.38 25.76
CA SER A 145 4.75 -14.95 25.77
C SER A 145 5.98 -14.55 24.94
N ALA A 146 6.80 -15.52 24.50
CA ALA A 146 7.89 -15.24 23.57
C ALA A 146 7.41 -15.11 22.10
N GLY A 147 6.20 -15.59 21.79
CA GLY A 147 5.54 -15.50 20.50
C GLY A 147 4.20 -14.77 20.58
N TRP A 148 3.12 -15.47 20.24
CA TRP A 148 1.77 -14.93 20.05
C TRP A 148 0.76 -15.65 20.96
N PRO A 149 0.83 -15.47 22.29
CA PRO A 149 0.15 -16.35 23.25
C PRO A 149 -1.37 -16.39 23.12
N LEU A 150 -1.99 -15.33 22.59
CA LEU A 150 -3.43 -15.28 22.37
C LEU A 150 -3.79 -15.73 20.94
N CYS A 151 -3.19 -15.10 19.93
CA CYS A 151 -3.55 -15.33 18.53
C CYS A 151 -2.98 -16.62 17.93
N TRP A 152 -1.99 -17.26 18.57
CA TRP A 152 -1.47 -18.56 18.11
C TRP A 152 -2.54 -19.66 18.08
N HIS A 153 -3.53 -19.55 18.95
CA HIS A 153 -4.66 -20.47 19.07
C HIS A 153 -5.88 -20.07 18.25
N ALA A 154 -5.80 -19.02 17.43
CA ALA A 154 -6.94 -18.49 16.68
C ALA A 154 -7.56 -19.49 15.67
N ILE A 155 -6.79 -20.49 15.22
CA ILE A 155 -7.33 -21.56 14.35
C ILE A 155 -8.34 -22.47 15.06
N GLU A 156 -8.39 -22.43 16.39
CA GLU A 156 -9.26 -23.27 17.23
C GLU A 156 -10.60 -22.59 17.57
N TRP A 157 -10.81 -21.35 17.12
CA TRP A 157 -12.00 -20.53 17.45
C TRP A 157 -13.19 -20.76 16.52
#